data_AF-A0A843GH13-F1
#
_entry.id   AF-A0A843GH13-F1
#
_cell.length_a   1.000
_cell.length_b   1.000
_cell.length_c   1.000
_cell.angle_alpha   90.00
_cell.angle_beta   90.00
_cell.angle_gamma   90.00
#
_symmetry.space_group_name_H-M   'P 1'
#
loop_
_entity.id
_entity.type
_entity.pdbx_description
1 polymer ?
#
loop_
_entity_poly.entity_id
_entity_poly.type
_entity_poly.pdbx_seq_one_letter_code
_entity_poly.pdbx_strand_id
1 'polypeptide(L)'
;MTEEERLNNEAKEQKEDTSANEYQEYIDTINELKKNSVSKEKYDQLKAEKQGLIEALKTGGQVKIEEEKGKVDIDQLRKDLYGNPNKQMSDIEYIDKTLQLRDALIERGERDPFLPNGADYNYSKEDQEKADYIASVYRECLEYANGDNQAFINELMRRTKDDSPIMGRKFKN
;
A
#
# COMPACT_ATOMS: atom_id res chain seq x y z
N MET A 1 3.51 -58.91 -11.88
CA MET A 1 4.35 -57.74 -11.55
C MET A 1 5.72 -57.97 -12.13
N THR A 2 5.98 -57.33 -13.25
CA THR A 2 7.32 -57.27 -13.87
C THR A 2 8.21 -56.30 -13.08
N GLU A 3 9.54 -56.43 -13.17
CA GLU A 3 10.47 -55.48 -12.53
C GLU A 3 10.24 -54.04 -13.00
N GLU A 4 9.79 -53.85 -14.25
CA GLU A 4 9.43 -52.54 -14.81
C GLU A 4 8.23 -51.90 -14.11
N GLU A 5 7.25 -52.68 -13.63
CA GLU A 5 6.09 -52.17 -12.89
C GLU A 5 6.46 -51.75 -11.46
N ARG A 6 7.49 -52.36 -10.86
CA ARG A 6 7.99 -51.99 -9.52
C ARG A 6 8.79 -50.68 -9.56
N LEU A 7 9.68 -50.53 -10.53
CA LEU A 7 10.47 -49.32 -10.72
C LEU A 7 9.61 -48.09 -11.05
N ASN A 8 8.48 -48.28 -11.75
CA ASN A 8 7.60 -47.18 -12.13
C ASN A 8 6.67 -46.72 -10.96
N ASN A 9 6.37 -47.60 -10.00
CA ASN A 9 5.64 -47.21 -8.79
C ASN A 9 6.54 -46.51 -7.77
N GLU A 10 7.79 -46.96 -7.59
CA GLU A 10 8.76 -46.30 -6.71
C GLU A 10 9.12 -44.88 -7.21
N ALA A 11 9.18 -44.68 -8.53
CA ALA A 11 9.42 -43.37 -9.13
C ALA A 11 8.20 -42.41 -9.05
N LYS A 12 6.98 -42.93 -8.86
CA LYS A 12 5.77 -42.13 -8.60
C LYS A 12 5.65 -41.72 -7.13
N GLU A 13 5.92 -42.65 -6.22
CA GLU A 13 5.91 -42.37 -4.77
C GLU A 13 7.01 -41.35 -4.39
N GLN A 14 8.20 -41.42 -5.00
CA GLN A 14 9.26 -40.42 -4.76
C GLN A 14 8.95 -39.01 -5.30
N LYS A 15 8.11 -38.87 -6.33
CA LYS A 15 7.73 -37.56 -6.89
C LYS A 15 6.61 -36.86 -6.11
N GLU A 16 5.67 -37.61 -5.54
CA GLU A 16 4.59 -37.03 -4.74
C GLU A 16 5.08 -36.56 -3.37
N ASP A 17 6.00 -37.30 -2.74
CA ASP A 17 6.56 -36.96 -1.41
C ASP A 17 7.48 -35.72 -1.45
N THR A 18 8.22 -35.53 -2.53
CA THR A 18 9.10 -34.35 -2.70
C THR A 18 8.29 -33.06 -2.87
N SER A 19 7.18 -33.09 -3.61
CA SER A 19 6.38 -31.87 -3.85
C SER A 19 5.63 -31.43 -2.59
N ALA A 20 5.09 -32.38 -1.80
CA ALA A 20 4.37 -32.09 -0.56
C ALA A 20 5.29 -31.42 0.49
N ASN A 21 6.56 -31.85 0.54
CA ASN A 21 7.56 -31.28 1.43
C ASN A 21 7.95 -29.85 1.02
N GLU A 22 8.09 -29.57 -0.28
CA GLU A 22 8.34 -28.21 -0.79
C GLU A 22 7.17 -27.26 -0.46
N TYR A 23 5.91 -27.70 -0.62
CA TYR A 23 4.73 -26.89 -0.24
C TYR A 23 4.71 -26.56 1.25
N GLN A 24 5.09 -27.51 2.10
CA GLN A 24 5.17 -27.30 3.54
C GLN A 24 6.29 -26.30 3.90
N GLU A 25 7.44 -26.38 3.24
CA GLU A 25 8.55 -25.44 3.40
C GLU A 25 8.18 -24.01 2.98
N TYR A 26 7.40 -23.85 1.90
CA TYR A 26 6.88 -22.53 1.50
C TYR A 26 5.90 -21.96 2.54
N ILE A 27 5.01 -22.80 3.09
CA ILE A 27 4.06 -22.37 4.13
C ILE A 27 4.79 -21.95 5.41
N ASP A 28 5.81 -22.72 5.80
CA ASP A 28 6.60 -22.43 6.99
C ASP A 28 7.42 -21.15 6.81
N THR A 29 8.00 -20.95 5.62
CA THR A 29 8.69 -19.70 5.26
C THR A 29 7.74 -18.50 5.31
N ILE A 30 6.53 -18.61 4.76
CA ILE A 30 5.51 -17.54 4.81
C ILE A 30 5.11 -17.25 6.26
N ASN A 31 4.99 -18.27 7.11
CA ASN A 31 4.64 -18.10 8.51
C ASN A 31 5.77 -17.46 9.32
N GLU A 32 7.03 -17.82 9.04
CA GLU A 32 8.20 -17.15 9.62
C GLU A 32 8.31 -15.71 9.18
N LEU A 33 8.08 -15.43 7.90
CA LEU A 33 8.00 -14.07 7.38
C LEU A 33 6.90 -13.30 8.10
N LYS A 34 5.68 -13.83 8.22
CA LYS A 34 4.57 -13.19 8.94
C LYS A 34 4.87 -12.96 10.43
N LYS A 35 5.60 -13.87 11.08
CA LYS A 35 5.97 -13.76 12.50
C LYS A 35 7.01 -12.66 12.76
N ASN A 36 7.89 -12.43 11.79
CA ASN A 36 8.97 -11.44 11.87
C ASN A 36 8.68 -10.13 11.12
N SER A 37 7.53 -10.04 10.45
CA SER A 37 7.08 -8.85 9.73
C SER A 37 6.10 -8.05 10.58
N VAL A 38 6.27 -6.73 10.61
CA VAL A 38 5.23 -5.81 11.09
C VAL A 38 4.25 -5.51 9.95
N SER A 39 3.03 -5.06 10.27
CA SER A 39 2.11 -4.59 9.22
C SER A 39 2.77 -3.49 8.40
N LYS A 40 2.38 -3.35 7.13
CA LYS A 40 2.95 -2.31 6.26
C LYS A 40 2.76 -0.92 6.87
N GLU A 41 1.62 -0.64 7.52
CA GLU A 41 1.43 0.65 8.21
C GLU A 41 2.45 0.85 9.33
N LYS A 42 2.73 -0.20 10.11
CA LYS A 42 3.69 -0.12 11.23
C LYS A 42 5.13 -0.01 10.73
N TYR A 43 5.46 -0.65 9.60
CA TYR A 43 6.74 -0.46 8.93
C TYR A 43 6.92 0.98 8.43
N ASP A 44 5.90 1.52 7.75
CA ASP A 44 5.91 2.87 7.22
C ASP A 44 6.02 3.91 8.35
N GLN A 45 5.32 3.69 9.48
CA GLN A 45 5.44 4.51 10.70
C GLN A 45 6.86 4.46 11.29
N LEU A 46 7.43 3.27 11.51
CA LEU A 46 8.80 3.14 12.03
C LEU A 46 9.83 3.81 11.12
N LYS A 47 9.61 3.75 9.79
CA LYS A 47 10.50 4.37 8.81
C LYS A 47 10.41 5.89 8.87
N ALA A 48 9.21 6.46 8.98
CA ALA A 48 9.00 7.89 9.15
C ALA A 48 9.64 8.41 10.46
N GLU A 49 9.42 7.70 11.57
CA GLU A 49 10.07 8.01 12.85
C GLU A 49 11.60 7.96 12.74
N LYS A 50 12.15 6.93 12.09
CA LYS A 50 13.59 6.81 11.86
C LYS A 50 14.14 7.97 11.03
N GLN A 51 13.43 8.40 9.99
CA GLN A 51 13.83 9.53 9.15
C GLN A 51 13.89 10.83 9.96
N GLY A 52 12.84 11.11 10.74
CA GLY A 52 12.78 12.28 11.63
C GLY A 52 13.88 12.27 12.70
N LEU A 53 14.18 11.09 13.28
CA LEU A 53 15.29 10.93 14.22
C LEU A 53 16.66 11.22 13.58
N ILE A 54 16.88 10.76 12.35
CA ILE A 54 18.13 11.01 11.60
C ILE A 54 18.28 12.50 11.29
N GLU A 55 17.22 13.18 10.89
CA GLU A 55 17.24 14.61 10.60
C GLU A 55 17.50 15.45 11.85
N ALA A 56 16.90 15.08 12.99
CA ALA A 56 17.14 15.72 14.27
C ALA A 56 18.58 15.51 14.77
N LEU A 57 19.15 14.31 14.58
CA LEU A 57 20.56 14.03 14.89
C LEU A 57 21.51 14.88 14.04
N LYS A 58 21.19 15.14 12.77
CA LYS A 58 22.00 15.97 11.87
C LYS A 58 21.93 17.47 12.21
N THR A 59 20.79 17.94 12.72
CA THR A 59 20.56 19.37 13.00
C THR A 59 20.75 19.75 14.48
N GLY A 60 21.01 18.78 15.36
CA GLY A 60 21.16 19.01 16.81
C GLY A 60 19.86 19.43 17.51
N GLY A 61 18.72 19.29 16.85
CA GLY A 61 17.41 19.66 17.36
C GLY A 61 16.80 18.56 18.23
N GLN A 62 16.02 18.95 19.24
CA GLN A 62 15.19 18.01 19.99
C GLN A 62 14.12 17.42 19.05
N VAL A 63 14.11 16.10 18.94
CA VAL A 63 13.00 15.37 18.31
C VAL A 63 11.79 15.60 19.19
N LYS A 64 10.79 16.34 18.70
CA LYS A 64 9.43 16.17 19.19
C LYS A 64 9.02 14.78 18.73
N ILE A 65 9.21 13.79 19.59
CA ILE A 65 8.51 12.52 19.48
C ILE A 65 7.04 12.94 19.53
N GLU A 66 6.32 12.76 18.42
CA GLU A 66 4.90 13.06 18.38
C GLU A 66 4.25 12.29 19.53
N GLU A 67 3.77 13.03 20.53
CA GLU A 67 2.92 12.51 21.59
C GLU A 67 1.81 11.69 20.93
N GLU A 68 1.49 10.52 21.52
CA GLU A 68 0.39 9.64 21.10
C GLU A 68 -0.71 10.46 20.43
N LYS A 69 -0.85 10.29 19.10
CA LYS A 69 -1.72 11.11 18.26
C LYS A 69 -3.08 11.26 18.96
N GLY A 70 -3.31 12.43 19.55
CA GLY A 70 -4.63 12.78 20.05
C GLY A 70 -5.61 12.51 18.91
N LYS A 71 -6.71 11.80 19.19
CA LYS A 71 -7.69 11.34 18.19
C LYS A 71 -7.79 12.34 17.04
N VAL A 72 -7.31 11.94 15.87
CA VAL A 72 -7.35 12.78 14.68
C VAL A 72 -8.79 13.26 14.48
N ASP A 73 -8.96 14.59 14.37
CA ASP A 73 -10.27 15.20 14.17
C ASP A 73 -10.72 14.99 12.72
N ILE A 74 -11.48 13.91 12.52
CA ILE A 74 -12.02 13.52 11.21
C ILE A 74 -12.94 14.61 10.63
N ASP A 75 -13.71 15.31 11.46
CA ASP A 75 -14.63 16.33 10.97
C ASP A 75 -13.86 17.56 10.47
N GLN A 76 -12.79 17.93 11.18
CA GLN A 76 -11.89 18.97 10.71
C GLN A 76 -11.14 18.56 9.44
N LEU A 77 -10.69 17.29 9.32
CA LEU A 77 -10.07 16.79 8.08
C LEU A 77 -11.04 16.83 6.89
N ARG A 78 -12.28 16.38 7.07
CA ARG A 78 -13.32 16.46 6.04
C ARG A 78 -13.60 17.91 5.64
N LYS A 79 -13.65 18.82 6.60
CA LYS A 79 -13.83 20.26 6.35
C LYS A 79 -12.64 20.87 5.61
N ASP A 80 -11.43 20.44 5.93
CA ASP A 80 -10.21 20.91 5.28
C ASP A 80 -10.10 20.44 3.83
N LEU A 81 -10.49 19.19 3.56
CA LEU A 81 -10.45 18.57 2.23
C LEU A 81 -11.61 19.03 1.34
N TYR A 82 -12.82 19.12 1.89
CA TYR A 82 -14.05 19.26 1.11
C TYR A 82 -14.92 20.46 1.49
N GLY A 83 -14.64 21.12 2.62
CA GLY A 83 -15.50 22.16 3.18
C GLY A 83 -15.36 23.54 2.54
N ASN A 84 -14.32 23.78 1.74
CA ASN A 84 -14.17 25.04 0.99
C ASN A 84 -13.70 24.77 -0.45
N PRO A 85 -14.60 24.86 -1.44
CA PRO A 85 -14.25 24.61 -2.85
C PRO A 85 -13.30 25.64 -3.44
N ASN A 86 -13.12 26.81 -2.80
CA ASN A 86 -12.22 27.87 -3.26
C ASN A 86 -10.83 27.80 -2.60
N LYS A 87 -10.62 26.89 -1.64
CA LYS A 87 -9.33 26.71 -0.99
C LYS A 87 -8.41 25.97 -1.96
N GLN A 88 -7.36 26.65 -2.42
CA GLN A 88 -6.30 25.98 -3.17
C GLN A 88 -5.41 25.22 -2.21
N MET A 89 -5.17 23.95 -2.54
CA MET A 89 -4.30 23.03 -1.80
C MET A 89 -3.32 22.46 -2.82
N SER A 90 -2.05 22.32 -2.43
CA SER A 90 -1.09 21.59 -3.26
C SER A 90 -1.45 20.10 -3.34
N ASP A 91 -0.96 19.40 -4.35
CA ASP A 91 -1.24 17.97 -4.52
C ASP A 91 -0.69 17.16 -3.34
N ILE A 92 0.50 17.55 -2.85
CA ILE A 92 1.11 16.96 -1.64
C ILE A 92 0.19 17.13 -0.42
N GLU A 93 -0.27 18.35 -0.14
CA GLU A 93 -1.14 18.61 1.01
C GLU A 93 -2.48 17.86 0.90
N TYR A 94 -3.03 17.76 -0.32
CA TYR A 94 -4.29 17.06 -0.56
C TYR A 94 -4.15 15.57 -0.30
N ILE A 95 -3.11 14.96 -0.86
CA ILE A 95 -2.87 13.52 -0.73
C ILE A 95 -2.47 13.15 0.70
N ASP A 96 -1.64 13.97 1.36
CA ASP A 96 -1.29 13.77 2.77
C ASP A 96 -2.52 13.80 3.68
N LYS A 97 -3.36 14.84 3.58
CA LYS A 97 -4.63 14.91 4.34
C LYS A 97 -5.59 13.77 4.00
N THR A 98 -5.62 13.32 2.76
CA THR A 98 -6.46 12.20 2.32
C THR A 98 -6.00 10.88 2.96
N LEU A 99 -4.69 10.63 3.02
CA LEU A 99 -4.11 9.46 3.69
C LEU A 99 -4.38 9.50 5.20
N GLN A 100 -4.23 10.67 5.83
CA GLN A 100 -4.57 10.86 7.25
C GLN A 100 -6.05 10.57 7.52
N LEU A 101 -6.94 11.04 6.64
CA LEU A 101 -8.38 10.77 6.74
C LEU A 101 -8.66 9.26 6.60
N ARG A 102 -8.05 8.61 5.62
CA ARG A 102 -8.18 7.16 5.42
C ARG A 102 -7.77 6.40 6.68
N ASP A 103 -6.58 6.66 7.21
CA ASP A 103 -6.04 5.94 8.36
C ASP A 103 -6.94 6.12 9.59
N ALA A 104 -7.43 7.35 9.82
CA ALA A 104 -8.35 7.65 10.92
C ALA A 104 -9.72 6.95 10.77
N LEU A 105 -10.23 6.80 9.55
CA LEU A 105 -11.48 6.08 9.28
C LEU A 105 -11.32 4.58 9.53
N ILE A 106 -10.25 3.98 9.00
CA ILE A 106 -9.96 2.55 9.18
C ILE A 106 -9.78 2.22 10.67
N GLU A 107 -9.06 3.07 11.42
CA GLU A 107 -8.86 2.89 12.86
C GLU A 107 -10.18 2.91 13.64
N ARG A 108 -11.17 3.71 13.20
CA ARG A 108 -12.53 3.73 13.79
C ARG A 108 -13.42 2.57 13.32
N GLY A 109 -12.92 1.68 12.46
CA GLY A 109 -13.71 0.63 11.82
C GLY A 109 -14.70 1.18 10.78
N GLU A 110 -14.52 2.44 10.34
CA GLU A 110 -15.26 3.01 9.22
C GLU A 110 -14.71 2.50 7.89
N ARG A 111 -15.47 2.72 6.81
CA ARG A 111 -15.10 2.28 5.47
C ARG A 111 -13.88 3.05 4.96
N ASP A 112 -12.94 2.34 4.33
CA ASP A 112 -11.84 2.96 3.59
C ASP A 112 -12.38 3.80 2.42
N PRO A 113 -12.03 5.11 2.33
CA PRO A 113 -12.46 5.99 1.24
C PRO A 113 -11.92 5.60 -0.14
N PHE A 114 -10.89 4.75 -0.23
CA PHE A 114 -10.33 4.28 -1.51
C PHE A 114 -11.05 3.05 -2.05
N LEU A 115 -11.92 2.43 -1.25
CA LEU A 115 -12.76 1.33 -1.73
C LEU A 115 -13.88 1.86 -2.65
N PRO A 116 -14.24 1.13 -3.72
CA PRO A 116 -15.34 1.50 -4.59
C PRO A 116 -16.63 1.70 -3.80
N ASN A 117 -17.37 2.79 -4.03
CA ASN A 117 -18.64 3.04 -3.35
C ASN A 117 -19.81 2.90 -4.35
N GLY A 118 -20.69 1.92 -4.12
CA GLY A 118 -21.88 1.71 -4.92
C GLY A 118 -22.96 1.02 -4.10
N ALA A 119 -24.21 1.44 -4.25
CA ALA A 119 -25.33 0.92 -3.47
C ALA A 119 -25.49 -0.60 -3.58
N ASP A 120 -25.19 -1.16 -4.75
CA ASP A 120 -25.29 -2.59 -5.05
C ASP A 120 -23.91 -3.28 -5.15
N TYR A 121 -22.84 -2.63 -4.70
CA TYR A 121 -21.48 -3.14 -4.85
C TYR A 121 -20.90 -3.58 -3.51
N ASN A 122 -20.76 -4.90 -3.36
CA ASN A 122 -19.97 -5.50 -2.29
C ASN A 122 -18.52 -5.60 -2.75
N TYR A 123 -17.65 -4.82 -2.12
CA TYR A 123 -16.23 -4.86 -2.41
C TYR A 123 -15.63 -6.19 -1.99
N SER A 124 -14.77 -6.72 -2.85
CA SER A 124 -14.04 -7.95 -2.64
C SER A 124 -12.76 -7.71 -1.82
N LYS A 125 -12.09 -8.80 -1.44
CA LYS A 125 -10.75 -8.72 -0.86
C LYS A 125 -9.74 -8.09 -1.83
N GLU A 126 -9.88 -8.36 -3.12
CA GLU A 126 -9.01 -7.76 -4.15
C GLU A 126 -9.15 -6.23 -4.19
N ASP A 127 -10.34 -5.69 -3.94
CA ASP A 127 -10.55 -4.24 -3.86
C ASP A 127 -9.85 -3.64 -2.64
N GLN A 128 -9.83 -4.35 -1.51
CA GLN A 128 -9.05 -3.96 -0.33
C GLN A 128 -7.56 -3.96 -0.63
N GLU A 129 -7.04 -5.02 -1.25
CA GLU A 129 -5.64 -5.13 -1.63
C GLU A 129 -5.24 -4.01 -2.62
N LYS A 130 -6.11 -3.66 -3.56
CA LYS A 130 -5.92 -2.52 -4.48
C LYS A 130 -5.97 -1.18 -3.74
N ALA A 131 -6.90 -0.99 -2.82
CA ALA A 131 -6.96 0.22 -2.00
C ALA A 131 -5.67 0.39 -1.20
N ASP A 132 -5.20 -0.65 -0.53
CA ASP A 132 -3.92 -0.67 0.21
C ASP A 132 -2.74 -0.35 -0.69
N TYR A 133 -2.70 -0.96 -1.88
CA TYR A 133 -1.69 -0.65 -2.88
C TYR A 133 -1.72 0.82 -3.29
N ILE A 134 -2.88 1.41 -3.55
CA ILE A 134 -3.01 2.83 -3.91
C ILE A 134 -2.46 3.73 -2.80
N ALA A 135 -2.83 3.50 -1.54
CA ALA A 135 -2.27 4.27 -0.43
C ALA A 135 -0.75 4.09 -0.30
N SER A 136 -0.25 2.89 -0.52
CA SER A 136 1.19 2.65 -0.50
C SER A 136 1.93 3.44 -1.57
N VAL A 137 1.38 3.49 -2.79
CA VAL A 137 1.94 4.27 -3.89
C VAL A 137 1.95 5.76 -3.54
N TYR A 138 0.87 6.30 -2.97
CA TYR A 138 0.83 7.69 -2.56
C TYR A 138 1.87 8.02 -1.49
N ARG A 139 2.01 7.17 -0.45
CA ARG A 139 3.03 7.36 0.59
C ARG A 139 4.44 7.36 0.01
N GLU A 140 4.74 6.44 -0.91
CA GLU A 140 6.03 6.38 -1.57
C GLU A 140 6.30 7.59 -2.48
N CYS A 141 5.27 8.12 -3.15
CA CYS A 141 5.40 9.35 -3.94
C CYS A 141 5.65 10.58 -3.05
N LEU A 142 4.99 10.67 -1.90
CA LEU A 142 5.22 11.73 -0.91
C LEU A 142 6.65 11.67 -0.35
N GLU A 143 7.12 10.47 -0.01
CA GLU A 143 8.50 10.27 0.48
C GLU A 143 9.53 10.67 -0.60
N TYR A 144 9.31 10.24 -1.85
CA TYR A 144 10.19 10.61 -2.96
C TYR A 144 10.23 12.11 -3.21
N ALA A 145 9.07 12.77 -3.13
CA ALA A 145 8.94 14.20 -3.41
C ALA A 145 9.64 15.09 -2.38
N ASN A 146 9.75 14.63 -1.12
CA ASN A 146 10.38 15.36 -0.03
C ASN A 146 9.95 16.84 0.06
N GLY A 147 8.65 17.10 -0.13
CA GLY A 147 8.05 18.44 -0.11
C GLY A 147 8.00 19.18 -1.46
N ASP A 148 8.55 18.63 -2.54
CA ASP A 148 8.45 19.22 -3.89
C ASP A 148 7.21 18.71 -4.64
N ASN A 149 6.23 19.59 -4.84
CA ASN A 149 4.97 19.24 -5.51
C ASN A 149 5.16 18.77 -6.96
N GLN A 150 6.14 19.30 -7.71
CA GLN A 150 6.40 18.86 -9.08
C GLN A 150 7.04 17.47 -9.10
N ALA A 151 7.95 17.19 -8.17
CA ALA A 151 8.52 15.86 -8.01
C ALA A 151 7.44 14.82 -7.67
N PHE A 152 6.48 15.18 -6.79
CA PHE A 152 5.33 14.34 -6.47
C PHE A 152 4.52 13.96 -7.71
N ILE A 153 4.09 14.97 -8.49
CA ILE A 153 3.27 14.75 -9.70
C ILE A 153 4.03 13.87 -10.70
N ASN A 154 5.32 14.16 -10.92
CA ASN A 154 6.15 13.40 -11.86
C ASN A 154 6.30 11.93 -11.45
N GLU A 155 6.51 11.66 -10.17
CA GLU A 155 6.63 10.30 -9.66
C GLU A 155 5.29 9.55 -9.73
N LEU A 156 4.19 10.22 -9.40
CA LEU A 156 2.85 9.65 -9.54
C LEU A 156 2.58 9.27 -11.00
N MET A 157 2.80 10.20 -11.94
CA MET A 157 2.62 9.93 -13.38
C MET A 157 3.53 8.81 -13.89
N ARG A 158 4.75 8.69 -13.36
CA ARG A 158 5.67 7.59 -13.72
C ARG A 158 5.11 6.23 -13.32
N ARG A 159 4.48 6.16 -12.15
CA ARG A 159 3.89 4.91 -11.61
C ARG A 159 2.53 4.58 -12.21
N THR A 160 1.76 5.59 -12.63
CA THR A 160 0.43 5.43 -13.22
C THR A 160 0.44 5.49 -14.74
N LYS A 161 1.59 5.28 -15.41
CA LYS A 161 1.67 5.31 -16.87
C LYS A 161 0.65 4.35 -17.48
N ASP A 162 -0.21 4.91 -18.33
CA ASP A 162 -1.15 4.14 -19.14
C ASP A 162 -0.39 3.59 -20.35
N ASP A 163 -0.10 2.29 -20.32
CA ASP A 163 0.56 1.58 -21.42
C ASP A 163 -0.44 1.22 -22.55
N SER A 164 -1.69 1.66 -22.45
CA SER A 164 -2.72 1.36 -23.44
C SER A 164 -2.36 1.98 -24.80
N PRO A 165 -2.33 1.18 -25.89
CA PRO A 165 -2.05 1.72 -27.21
C PRO A 165 -3.15 2.71 -27.60
N ILE A 166 -2.74 3.95 -27.88
CA ILE A 166 -3.63 4.97 -28.45
C ILE A 166 -4.04 4.48 -29.85
N MET A 167 -5.20 3.83 -29.94
CA MET A 167 -5.85 3.49 -31.20
C MET A 167 -6.25 4.80 -31.88
N GLY A 168 -5.35 5.33 -32.72
CA GLY A 168 -5.57 6.56 -33.48
C GLY A 168 -6.88 6.48 -34.25
N ARG A 169 -7.88 7.28 -33.86
CA ARG A 169 -9.09 7.46 -34.64
C ARG A 169 -8.68 8.05 -35.99
N LYS A 170 -8.75 7.24 -37.05
CA LYS A 170 -8.61 7.73 -38.42
C LYS A 170 -9.78 8.69 -38.69
N PHE A 171 -9.51 9.99 -38.71
CA PHE A 171 -10.43 10.94 -39.29
C PHE A 171 -10.50 10.65 -40.79
N LYS A 172 -11.69 10.25 -41.27
CA LYS A 172 -11.98 10.21 -42.70
C LYS A 172 -12.24 11.65 -43.14
N ASN A 173 -11.40 12.15 -44.04
CA ASN A 173 -11.67 13.36 -44.82
C ASN A 173 -12.85 13.13 -45.76
#